data_AF-A0A0M9GCU9-F1
#
_entry.id   AF-A0A0M9GCU9-F1
#
_cell.length_a   1.000
_cell.length_b   1.000
_cell.length_c   1.000
_cell.angle_alpha   90.00
_cell.angle_beta   90.00
_cell.angle_gamma   90.00
#
_symmetry.space_group_name_H-M   'P 1'
#
loop_
_entity.id
_entity.type
_entity.pdbx_description
1 polymer ?
#
loop_
_entity_poly.entity_id
_entity_poly.type
_entity_poly.pdbx_seq_one_letter_code
_entity_poly.pdbx_strand_id
1 'polypeptide(L)'
;MPEPKHIDCPALHKRSPDYPYGDRVPRTVRMLKNVTADPMPGIGFAYIDGPVPFAKEQDILPVWTNSHGAVAAVMPNGRQLGLRPGEFEVESWHDLSPPPAASGVTLASARENRIYVAGPMTGIEDFNFPAFNAVAAKLRSFGYIVENPAEHGVVEGAEWADYMAYDLTRLGLCGVICLLPGWENSEGAKLEVLIGQRLGMTIVNAQNLLMNMEAV
;
A
#
# COMPACT_ATOMS: atom_id res chain seq x y z
N MET A 1 -22.05 -6.60 5.61
CA MET A 1 -22.02 -5.38 4.78
C MET A 1 -21.14 -5.68 3.59
N PRO A 2 -21.44 -5.20 2.37
CA PRO A 2 -20.53 -5.40 1.24
C PRO A 2 -19.17 -4.82 1.62
N GLU A 3 -18.12 -5.63 1.52
CA GLU A 3 -16.78 -5.14 1.79
C GLU A 3 -16.46 -3.97 0.85
N PRO A 4 -15.87 -2.87 1.35
CA PRO A 4 -15.49 -1.77 0.49
C PRO A 4 -14.57 -2.32 -0.60
N LYS A 5 -14.90 -2.07 -1.87
CA LYS A 5 -13.99 -2.32 -3.00
C LYS A 5 -12.62 -1.75 -2.61
N HIS A 6 -11.59 -2.58 -2.64
CA HIS A 6 -10.23 -2.16 -2.31
C HIS A 6 -9.83 -0.98 -3.22
N ILE A 7 -9.58 0.18 -2.63
CA ILE A 7 -9.13 1.38 -3.37
C ILE A 7 -7.62 1.40 -3.29
N ASP A 8 -6.99 1.29 -4.46
CA ASP A 8 -5.55 1.41 -4.57
C ASP A 8 -5.13 2.88 -4.55
N CYS A 9 -4.55 3.31 -3.43
CA CYS A 9 -4.07 4.67 -3.20
C CYS A 9 -2.56 4.73 -3.53
N PRO A 10 -2.10 5.60 -4.44
CA PRO A 10 -0.67 5.77 -4.73
C PRO A 10 0.19 6.04 -3.48
N ALA A 11 -0.38 6.71 -2.47
CA ALA A 11 0.29 6.95 -1.20
C ALA A 11 0.62 5.67 -0.41
N LEU A 12 -0.03 4.54 -0.71
CA LEU A 12 0.29 3.25 -0.08
C LEU A 12 1.67 2.75 -0.50
N HIS A 13 2.07 3.03 -1.74
CA HIS A 13 3.29 2.51 -2.35
C HIS A 13 4.43 3.52 -2.30
N LYS A 14 4.12 4.80 -2.54
CA LYS A 14 5.13 5.86 -2.60
C LYS A 14 4.56 7.18 -2.12
N ARG A 15 5.34 7.90 -1.32
CA ARG A 15 4.99 9.21 -0.75
C ARG A 15 6.07 10.21 -1.09
N SER A 16 5.67 11.43 -1.42
CA SER A 16 6.59 12.55 -1.54
C SER A 16 7.15 12.93 -0.16
N PRO A 17 8.32 13.58 -0.08
CA PRO A 17 8.85 14.11 1.18
C PRO A 17 7.85 15.01 1.93
N ASP A 18 7.03 15.77 1.21
CA ASP A 18 6.05 16.71 1.78
C ASP A 18 4.69 16.05 2.09
N TYR A 19 4.61 14.72 2.13
CA TYR A 19 3.34 14.02 2.35
C TYR A 19 2.79 14.31 3.77
N PRO A 20 1.56 14.83 3.89
CA PRO A 20 1.09 15.48 5.13
C PRO A 20 0.64 14.51 6.23
N TYR A 21 0.49 13.22 5.91
CA TYR A 21 -0.04 12.23 6.86
C TYR A 21 1.04 11.29 7.46
N GLY A 22 2.31 11.61 7.23
CA GLY A 22 3.46 10.83 7.72
C GLY A 22 3.40 9.38 7.25
N ASP A 23 3.47 8.45 8.21
CA ASP A 23 3.50 7.01 7.90
C ASP A 23 2.13 6.39 7.61
N ARG A 24 1.04 7.17 7.63
CA ARG A 24 -0.33 6.66 7.46
C ARG A 24 -0.98 7.16 6.17
N VAL A 25 -1.90 6.38 5.63
CA VAL A 25 -2.68 6.74 4.44
C VAL A 25 -4.16 6.72 4.79
N PRO A 26 -4.93 7.79 4.56
CA PRO A 26 -6.37 7.81 4.80
C PRO A 26 -7.09 6.71 4.02
N ARG A 27 -7.93 5.92 4.70
CA ARG A 27 -8.79 4.87 4.11
C ARG A 27 -10.23 5.33 4.01
N THR A 28 -10.74 5.93 5.09
CA THR A 28 -12.04 6.60 5.10
C THR A 28 -11.93 7.96 5.74
N VAL A 29 -12.82 8.86 5.34
CA VAL A 29 -12.94 10.20 5.92
C VAL A 29 -14.36 10.43 6.39
N ARG A 30 -14.50 11.23 7.44
CA ARG A 30 -15.77 11.76 7.90
C ARG A 30 -15.90 13.19 7.41
N MET A 31 -17.01 13.50 6.74
CA MET A 31 -17.26 14.84 6.20
C MET A 31 -17.62 15.82 7.32
N LEU A 32 -16.94 16.98 7.35
CA LEU A 32 -17.18 18.04 8.34
C LEU A 32 -18.24 19.05 7.89
N LYS A 33 -18.57 19.06 6.60
CA LYS A 33 -19.61 19.90 6.00
C LYS A 33 -20.10 19.27 4.70
N ASN A 34 -21.16 19.83 4.13
CA ASN A 34 -21.61 19.45 2.80
C ASN A 34 -20.57 19.89 1.75
N VAL A 35 -20.16 18.96 0.88
CA VAL A 35 -19.17 19.20 -0.17
C VAL A 35 -19.72 18.75 -1.52
N THR A 36 -19.43 19.55 -2.54
CA THR A 36 -19.75 19.28 -3.94
C THR A 36 -18.53 19.57 -4.79
N ALA A 37 -18.50 19.07 -6.03
CA ALA A 37 -17.42 19.41 -6.95
C ALA A 37 -17.35 20.94 -7.15
N ASP A 38 -16.15 21.46 -7.37
CA ASP A 38 -15.94 22.89 -7.62
C ASP A 38 -16.37 23.28 -9.04
N PRO A 39 -17.12 24.38 -9.25
CA PRO A 39 -17.41 24.84 -10.59
C PRO A 39 -16.12 25.31 -11.29
N MET A 40 -15.92 24.90 -12.53
CA MET A 40 -14.75 25.31 -13.31
C MET A 40 -14.98 26.73 -13.89
N PRO A 41 -13.97 27.62 -13.86
CA PRO A 41 -14.13 28.99 -14.35
C PRO A 41 -14.62 29.03 -15.81
N GLY A 42 -15.64 29.85 -16.07
CA GLY A 42 -16.19 30.05 -17.43
C GLY A 42 -17.20 29.00 -17.92
N ILE A 43 -17.19 27.78 -17.36
CA ILE A 43 -18.07 26.67 -17.79
C ILE A 43 -18.95 26.09 -16.66
N GLY A 44 -18.73 26.51 -15.41
CA GLY A 44 -19.53 26.05 -14.27
C GLY A 44 -19.41 24.55 -14.08
N PHE A 45 -20.54 23.85 -13.96
CA PHE A 45 -20.60 22.38 -13.84
C PHE A 45 -20.76 21.65 -15.18
N ALA A 46 -20.71 22.35 -16.32
CA ALA A 46 -20.98 21.74 -17.62
C ALA A 46 -19.96 20.66 -18.04
N TYR A 47 -18.80 20.60 -17.38
CA TYR A 47 -17.78 19.57 -17.58
C TYR A 47 -18.07 18.27 -16.80
N ILE A 48 -19.09 18.29 -15.94
CA ILE A 48 -19.49 17.14 -15.12
C ILE A 48 -20.60 16.41 -15.86
N ASP A 49 -20.26 15.23 -16.40
CA ASP A 49 -21.27 14.33 -16.95
C ASP A 49 -22.10 13.70 -15.82
N GLY A 50 -23.42 13.84 -15.90
CA GLY A 50 -24.37 13.30 -14.93
C GLY A 50 -24.52 14.14 -13.65
N PRO A 51 -25.03 13.55 -12.55
CA PRO A 51 -25.25 14.29 -11.31
C PRO A 51 -23.93 14.79 -10.73
N VAL A 52 -23.94 16.01 -10.21
CA VAL A 52 -22.79 16.59 -9.52
C VAL A 52 -22.49 15.74 -8.27
N PRO A 53 -21.25 15.23 -8.10
CA PRO A 53 -20.88 14.49 -6.91
C PRO A 53 -21.12 15.33 -5.66
N PHE A 54 -21.78 14.74 -4.66
CA PHE A 54 -22.14 15.42 -3.42
C PHE A 54 -21.90 14.49 -2.23
N ALA A 55 -21.22 15.00 -1.21
CA ALA A 55 -20.99 14.33 0.07
C ALA A 55 -21.62 15.18 1.18
N LYS A 56 -22.46 14.55 2.01
CA LYS A 56 -23.16 15.22 3.11
C LYS A 56 -22.27 15.29 4.33
N GLU A 57 -22.46 16.32 5.15
CA GLU A 57 -21.89 16.37 6.50
C GLU A 57 -22.19 15.07 7.28
N GLN A 58 -21.19 14.57 8.00
CA GLN A 58 -21.17 13.29 8.73
C GLN A 58 -21.12 12.02 7.87
N ASP A 59 -21.15 12.12 6.54
CA ASP A 59 -20.92 10.93 5.70
C ASP A 59 -19.53 10.37 5.96
N ILE A 60 -19.45 9.04 6.11
CA ILE A 60 -18.19 8.30 6.16
C ILE A 60 -17.99 7.67 4.79
N LEU A 61 -16.99 8.17 4.06
CA LEU A 61 -16.73 7.75 2.68
C LEU A 61 -15.34 7.14 2.56
N PRO A 62 -15.19 6.08 1.75
CA PRO A 62 -13.87 5.59 1.40
C PRO A 62 -13.14 6.61 0.51
N VAL A 63 -11.82 6.70 0.63
CA VAL A 63 -11.04 7.71 -0.09
C VAL A 63 -9.91 7.13 -0.92
N TRP A 64 -9.58 7.85 -1.98
CA TRP A 64 -8.36 7.69 -2.74
C TRP A 64 -7.38 8.79 -2.35
N THR A 65 -6.13 8.43 -2.04
CA THR A 65 -5.07 9.37 -1.64
C THR A 65 -3.87 9.25 -2.58
N ASN A 66 -3.48 10.35 -3.23
CA ASN A 66 -2.29 10.36 -4.08
C ASN A 66 -0.98 10.46 -3.28
N SER A 67 0.17 10.24 -3.92
CA SER A 67 1.50 10.27 -3.28
C SER A 67 1.89 11.60 -2.63
N HIS A 68 1.17 12.69 -2.92
CA HIS A 68 1.39 14.03 -2.36
C HIS A 68 0.39 14.39 -1.25
N GLY A 69 -0.55 13.50 -0.93
CA GLY A 69 -1.57 13.71 0.12
C GLY A 69 -2.85 14.38 -0.34
N ALA A 70 -3.10 14.54 -1.65
CA ALA A 70 -4.42 14.94 -2.12
C ALA A 70 -5.41 13.80 -1.91
N VAL A 71 -6.56 14.11 -1.32
CA VAL A 71 -7.60 13.15 -0.95
C VAL A 71 -8.84 13.37 -1.81
N ALA A 72 -9.43 12.28 -2.31
CA ALA A 72 -10.72 12.31 -2.98
C ALA A 72 -11.66 11.24 -2.40
N ALA A 73 -12.89 11.62 -2.05
CA ALA A 73 -13.93 10.67 -1.69
C ALA A 73 -14.34 9.85 -2.90
N VAL A 74 -14.39 8.53 -2.75
CA VAL A 74 -14.83 7.60 -3.79
C VAL A 74 -16.33 7.33 -3.58
N MET A 75 -17.12 7.85 -4.51
CA MET A 75 -18.57 7.73 -4.49
C MET A 75 -19.00 6.29 -4.86
N PRO A 76 -20.23 5.85 -4.49
CA PRO A 76 -20.72 4.50 -4.81
C PRO A 76 -20.72 4.16 -6.31
N ASN A 77 -20.82 5.16 -7.19
CA ASN A 77 -20.76 5.01 -8.64
C ASN A 77 -19.32 4.99 -9.19
N GLY A 78 -18.30 4.96 -8.32
CA GLY A 78 -16.88 4.97 -8.68
C GLY A 78 -16.30 6.34 -9.02
N ARG A 79 -17.11 7.40 -9.06
CA ARG A 79 -16.61 8.76 -9.28
C ARG A 79 -15.85 9.27 -8.06
N GLN A 80 -14.90 10.16 -8.29
CA GLN A 80 -14.12 10.78 -7.23
C GLN A 80 -14.55 12.23 -7.01
N LEU A 81 -14.67 12.63 -5.75
CA LEU A 81 -14.89 14.00 -5.32
C LEU A 81 -13.64 14.47 -4.57
N GLY A 82 -12.87 15.37 -5.17
CA GLY A 82 -11.70 15.96 -4.52
C GLY A 82 -12.10 16.72 -3.26
N LEU A 83 -11.32 16.53 -2.19
CA LEU A 83 -11.57 17.13 -0.88
C LEU A 83 -10.44 18.10 -0.51
N ARG A 84 -10.81 19.24 0.08
CA ARG A 84 -9.87 20.25 0.56
C ARG A 84 -9.58 20.08 2.06
N PRO A 85 -8.43 20.57 2.55
CA PRO A 85 -8.20 20.69 3.99
C PRO A 85 -9.36 21.44 4.68
N GLY A 86 -9.88 20.86 5.77
CA GLY A 86 -11.01 21.43 6.53
C GLY A 86 -12.40 21.05 6.01
N GLU A 87 -12.51 20.28 4.93
CA GLU A 87 -13.78 19.67 4.48
C GLU A 87 -14.07 18.32 5.14
N PHE A 88 -13.04 17.68 5.66
CA PHE A 88 -13.10 16.34 6.22
C PHE A 88 -12.09 16.17 7.37
N GLU A 89 -12.27 15.10 8.10
CA GLU A 89 -11.25 14.51 8.97
C GLU A 89 -11.04 13.04 8.60
N VAL A 90 -9.86 12.50 8.90
CA VAL A 90 -9.57 11.09 8.64
C VAL A 90 -10.23 10.23 9.71
N GLU A 91 -11.17 9.38 9.28
CA GLU A 91 -11.93 8.49 10.17
C GLU A 91 -11.16 7.18 10.39
N SER A 92 -10.66 6.57 9.31
CA SER A 92 -9.82 5.38 9.39
C SER A 92 -8.62 5.46 8.45
N TRP A 93 -7.57 4.74 8.82
CA TRP A 93 -6.32 4.65 8.08
C TRP A 93 -6.24 3.30 7.37
N HIS A 94 -5.50 3.24 6.27
CA HIS A 94 -5.08 1.96 5.72
C HIS A 94 -4.08 1.32 6.70
N ASP A 95 -4.22 0.02 6.90
CA ASP A 95 -3.32 -0.77 7.75
C ASP A 95 -1.98 -1.01 7.02
N LEU A 96 -1.20 0.06 6.89
CA LEU A 96 0.12 0.05 6.26
C LEU A 96 1.16 -0.72 7.06
N SER A 97 0.92 -0.86 8.36
CA SER A 97 1.54 -1.80 9.30
C SER A 97 0.40 -2.34 10.16
N PRO A 98 0.49 -3.55 10.74
CA PRO A 98 -0.44 -3.94 11.80
C PRO A 98 -0.39 -2.83 12.86
N PRO A 99 -1.52 -2.35 13.40
CA PRO A 99 -1.48 -1.42 14.52
C PRO A 99 -0.56 -2.03 15.58
N PRO A 100 0.39 -1.25 16.13
CA PRO A 100 1.28 -1.78 17.15
C PRO A 100 0.39 -2.42 18.21
N ALA A 101 0.63 -3.69 18.49
CA ALA A 101 -0.13 -4.38 19.52
C ALA A 101 -0.09 -3.53 20.78
N ALA A 102 -1.14 -3.55 21.61
CA ALA A 102 -1.14 -2.77 22.85
C ALA A 102 0.06 -3.08 23.76
N SER A 103 0.67 -4.27 23.59
CA SER A 103 1.89 -4.74 24.24
C SER A 103 3.20 -4.36 23.53
N GLY A 104 3.15 -3.76 22.34
CA GLY A 104 4.30 -3.49 21.47
C GLY A 104 4.79 -4.69 20.65
N VAL A 105 4.18 -5.88 20.80
CA VAL A 105 4.58 -7.12 20.10
C VAL A 105 3.46 -7.62 19.18
N THR A 106 3.71 -7.62 17.87
CA THR A 106 2.77 -8.15 16.87
C THR A 106 2.79 -9.67 16.87
N LEU A 107 1.63 -10.29 17.12
CA LEU A 107 1.48 -11.75 17.11
C LEU A 107 1.56 -12.31 15.67
N ALA A 108 1.95 -13.58 15.53
CA ALA A 108 2.05 -14.25 14.24
C ALA A 108 0.75 -14.20 13.41
N SER A 109 -0.41 -14.42 14.03
CA SER A 109 -1.72 -14.32 13.36
C SER A 109 -2.02 -12.91 12.86
N ALA A 110 -1.59 -11.86 13.58
CA ALA A 110 -1.82 -10.48 13.19
C ALA A 110 -0.99 -10.03 11.98
N ARG A 111 -0.01 -10.83 11.54
CA ARG A 111 0.83 -10.57 10.36
C ARG A 111 0.61 -11.55 9.21
N GLU A 112 -0.35 -12.48 9.30
CA GLU A 112 -0.57 -13.55 8.30
C GLU A 112 -0.91 -13.04 6.89
N ASN A 113 -1.64 -11.92 6.79
CA ASN A 113 -2.04 -11.31 5.52
C ASN A 113 -1.00 -10.33 4.95
N ARG A 114 0.20 -10.29 5.54
CA ARG A 114 1.29 -9.42 5.09
C ARG A 114 2.43 -10.23 4.49
N ILE A 115 2.78 -9.89 3.27
CA ILE A 115 3.76 -10.58 2.45
C ILE A 115 4.96 -9.67 2.22
N TYR A 116 6.15 -10.19 2.48
CA TYR A 116 7.41 -9.58 2.05
C TYR A 116 7.85 -10.19 0.71
N VAL A 117 8.14 -9.37 -0.30
CA VAL A 117 8.69 -9.86 -1.58
C VAL A 117 10.21 -9.87 -1.50
N ALA A 118 10.80 -11.06 -1.69
CA ALA A 118 12.24 -11.27 -1.62
C ALA A 118 12.79 -11.80 -2.95
N GLY A 119 13.98 -11.36 -3.35
CA GLY A 119 14.56 -11.75 -4.63
C GLY A 119 15.95 -11.17 -4.91
N PRO A 120 16.57 -11.50 -6.05
CA PRO A 120 17.82 -10.90 -6.47
C PRO A 120 17.61 -9.47 -7.01
N MET A 121 18.51 -8.56 -6.65
CA MET A 121 18.57 -7.18 -7.15
C MET A 121 19.93 -6.85 -7.78
N THR A 122 21.02 -7.20 -7.08
CA THR A 122 22.40 -6.89 -7.52
C THR A 122 22.75 -7.53 -8.86
N GLY A 123 23.27 -6.73 -9.79
CA GLY A 123 23.71 -7.21 -11.10
C GLY A 123 22.58 -7.43 -12.12
N ILE A 124 21.34 -7.07 -11.80
CA ILE A 124 20.18 -7.12 -12.69
C ILE A 124 19.84 -5.70 -13.13
N GLU A 125 19.41 -5.54 -14.39
CA GLU A 125 18.92 -4.26 -14.93
C GLU A 125 17.82 -3.67 -14.03
N ASP A 126 17.90 -2.35 -13.80
CA ASP A 126 17.01 -1.60 -12.90
C ASP A 126 16.86 -2.24 -11.51
N PHE A 127 17.90 -2.93 -11.02
CA PHE A 127 17.90 -3.65 -9.75
C PHE A 127 16.73 -4.64 -9.62
N ASN A 128 16.23 -5.16 -10.74
CA ASN A 128 15.07 -6.04 -10.82
C ASN A 128 13.74 -5.40 -10.32
N PHE A 129 13.69 -4.07 -10.12
CA PHE A 129 12.49 -3.38 -9.64
C PHE A 129 11.21 -3.72 -10.42
N PRO A 130 11.22 -3.90 -11.75
CA PRO A 130 10.02 -4.29 -12.49
C PRO A 130 9.39 -5.61 -12.01
N ALA A 131 10.20 -6.63 -11.70
CA ALA A 131 9.68 -7.93 -11.25
C ALA A 131 9.07 -7.84 -9.85
N PHE A 132 9.75 -7.14 -8.94
CA PHE A 132 9.26 -6.85 -7.59
C PHE A 132 7.91 -6.11 -7.64
N ASN A 133 7.84 -5.02 -8.41
CA ASN A 133 6.65 -4.20 -8.54
C ASN A 133 5.48 -4.96 -9.17
N ALA A 134 5.73 -5.81 -10.16
CA ALA A 134 4.70 -6.62 -10.80
C ALA A 134 4.07 -7.64 -9.82
N VAL A 135 4.91 -8.36 -9.07
CA VAL A 135 4.42 -9.33 -8.06
C VAL A 135 3.70 -8.59 -6.93
N ALA A 136 4.23 -7.47 -6.45
CA ALA A 136 3.58 -6.68 -5.41
C ALA A 136 2.20 -6.17 -5.84
N ALA A 137 2.08 -5.63 -7.05
CA ALA A 137 0.79 -5.18 -7.60
C ALA A 137 -0.22 -6.32 -7.68
N LYS A 138 0.22 -7.51 -8.12
CA LYS A 138 -0.66 -8.67 -8.23
C LYS A 138 -1.14 -9.17 -6.87
N LEU A 139 -0.24 -9.30 -5.90
CA LEU A 139 -0.58 -9.71 -4.53
C LEU A 139 -1.54 -8.70 -3.86
N ARG A 140 -1.30 -7.41 -4.05
CA ARG A 140 -2.22 -6.35 -3.57
C ARG A 140 -3.59 -6.43 -4.21
N SER A 141 -3.68 -6.81 -5.49
CA SER A 141 -4.97 -7.03 -6.16
C SER A 141 -5.81 -8.17 -5.55
N PHE A 142 -5.16 -9.09 -4.82
CA PHE A 142 -5.82 -10.15 -4.04
C PHE A 142 -6.07 -9.77 -2.57
N GLY A 143 -5.80 -8.51 -2.18
CA GLY A 143 -6.08 -8.00 -0.84
C GLY A 143 -4.96 -8.18 0.18
N TYR A 144 -3.79 -8.69 -0.22
CA TYR A 144 -2.62 -8.76 0.66
C TYR A 144 -2.00 -7.39 0.89
N ILE A 145 -1.43 -7.20 2.07
CA ILE A 145 -0.53 -6.08 2.33
C ILE A 145 0.87 -6.52 1.95
N VAL A 146 1.54 -5.76 1.09
CA VAL A 146 2.82 -6.19 0.52
C VAL A 146 3.91 -5.20 0.86
N GLU A 147 4.94 -5.70 1.53
CA GLU A 147 6.22 -5.03 1.70
C GLU A 147 7.11 -5.37 0.51
N ASN A 148 7.52 -4.33 -0.23
CA ASN A 148 8.32 -4.46 -1.42
C ASN A 148 9.58 -3.57 -1.33
N PRO A 149 10.79 -4.16 -1.18
CA PRO A 149 12.02 -3.39 -1.09
C PRO A 149 12.28 -2.51 -2.33
N ALA A 150 11.75 -2.85 -3.51
CA ALA A 150 11.93 -2.02 -4.70
C ALA A 150 11.26 -0.62 -4.63
N GLU A 151 10.32 -0.38 -3.69
CA GLU A 151 9.51 0.85 -3.67
C GLU A 151 10.24 2.07 -3.12
N HIS A 152 11.22 1.89 -2.24
CA HIS A 152 12.02 3.01 -1.75
C HIS A 152 13.03 3.50 -2.79
N GLY A 153 13.31 2.70 -3.83
CA GLY A 153 14.26 3.04 -4.90
C GLY A 153 15.69 3.16 -4.40
N VAL A 154 16.53 3.86 -5.16
CA VAL A 154 17.93 4.10 -4.76
C VAL A 154 18.00 5.34 -3.86
N VAL A 155 18.57 5.16 -2.67
CA VAL A 155 18.83 6.22 -1.69
C VAL A 155 20.30 6.65 -1.79
N GLU A 156 20.53 7.95 -1.93
CA GLU A 156 21.88 8.52 -2.00
C GLU A 156 22.66 8.26 -0.69
N GLY A 157 23.86 7.70 -0.80
CA GLY A 157 24.73 7.41 0.34
C GLY A 157 24.37 6.16 1.14
N ALA A 158 23.33 5.41 0.74
CA ALA A 158 22.98 4.15 1.37
C ALA A 158 23.82 2.99 0.83
N GLU A 159 24.37 2.19 1.74
CA GLU A 159 25.12 0.97 1.45
C GLU A 159 24.24 -0.27 1.63
N TRP A 160 24.75 -1.43 1.21
CA TRP A 160 24.02 -2.71 1.33
C TRP A 160 23.49 -2.97 2.74
N ALA A 161 24.27 -2.64 3.78
CA ALA A 161 23.86 -2.83 5.17
C ALA A 161 22.69 -1.93 5.59
N ASP A 162 22.57 -0.73 5.02
CA ASP A 162 21.48 0.21 5.30
C ASP A 162 20.17 -0.31 4.70
N TYR A 163 20.23 -0.82 3.46
CA TYR A 163 19.09 -1.49 2.82
C TYR A 163 18.68 -2.74 3.60
N MET A 164 19.63 -3.57 4.00
CA MET A 164 19.31 -4.74 4.83
C MET A 164 18.66 -4.35 6.17
N ALA A 165 19.13 -3.32 6.85
CA ALA A 165 18.53 -2.88 8.12
C ALA A 165 17.07 -2.41 7.93
N TYR A 166 16.81 -1.68 6.84
CA TYR A 166 15.47 -1.28 6.44
C TYR A 166 14.58 -2.50 6.15
N ASP A 167 15.07 -3.41 5.30
CA ASP A 167 14.35 -4.59 4.83
C ASP A 167 14.00 -5.54 5.97
N LEU A 168 14.93 -5.81 6.88
CA LEU A 168 14.69 -6.69 8.04
C LEU A 168 13.64 -6.12 9.00
N THR A 169 13.54 -4.79 9.10
CA THR A 169 12.51 -4.15 9.92
C THR A 169 11.12 -4.39 9.31
N ARG A 170 10.98 -4.31 7.98
CA ARG A 170 9.72 -4.58 7.28
C ARG A 170 9.38 -6.07 7.22
N LEU A 171 10.39 -6.92 7.01
CA LEU A 171 10.24 -8.37 7.08
C LEU A 171 9.65 -8.81 8.43
N GLY A 172 10.08 -8.18 9.52
CA GLY A 172 9.56 -8.45 10.87
C GLY A 172 8.06 -8.19 11.04
N LEU A 173 7.46 -7.34 10.19
CA LEU A 173 6.02 -7.06 10.18
C LEU A 173 5.21 -8.11 9.42
N CYS A 174 5.85 -8.99 8.65
CA CYS A 174 5.21 -9.90 7.72
C CYS A 174 5.01 -11.30 8.31
N GLY A 175 4.02 -12.04 7.82
CA GLY A 175 3.80 -13.46 8.14
C GLY A 175 4.22 -14.39 7.00
N VAL A 176 4.43 -13.84 5.80
CA VAL A 176 4.75 -14.58 4.59
C VAL A 176 5.95 -13.97 3.87
N ILE A 177 6.83 -14.79 3.30
CA ILE A 177 7.83 -14.39 2.31
C ILE A 177 7.44 -14.96 0.95
N CYS A 178 7.34 -14.09 -0.04
CA CYS A 178 7.12 -14.45 -1.44
C CYS A 178 8.42 -14.30 -2.22
N LEU A 179 8.95 -15.41 -2.72
CA LEU A 179 10.27 -15.51 -3.33
C LEU A 179 10.19 -15.38 -4.85
N LEU A 180 10.89 -14.39 -5.40
CA LEU A 180 11.11 -14.25 -6.84
C LEU A 180 12.08 -15.33 -7.36
N PRO A 181 12.01 -15.69 -8.65
CA PRO A 181 12.95 -16.64 -9.25
C PRO A 181 14.42 -16.24 -9.04
N GLY A 182 15.26 -17.21 -8.68
CA GLY A 182 16.69 -16.99 -8.47
C GLY A 182 17.05 -16.32 -7.13
N TRP A 183 16.13 -16.25 -6.17
CA TRP A 183 16.39 -15.77 -4.81
C TRP A 183 17.57 -16.51 -4.14
N GLU A 184 17.81 -17.76 -4.50
CA GLU A 184 18.91 -18.60 -4.02
C GLU A 184 20.29 -18.04 -4.38
N ASN A 185 20.36 -17.08 -5.30
CA ASN A 185 21.61 -16.41 -5.70
C ASN A 185 21.77 -15.04 -5.04
N SER A 186 20.78 -14.58 -4.26
CA SER A 186 20.79 -13.29 -3.57
C SER A 186 21.20 -13.45 -2.12
N GLU A 187 22.32 -12.84 -1.71
CA GLU A 187 22.77 -12.87 -0.32
C GLU A 187 21.75 -12.22 0.63
N GLY A 188 21.10 -11.13 0.20
CA GLY A 188 20.01 -10.51 0.96
C GLY A 188 18.81 -11.45 1.11
N ALA A 189 18.33 -12.03 0.00
CA ALA A 189 17.17 -12.92 0.06
C ALA A 189 17.42 -14.20 0.88
N LYS A 190 18.65 -14.74 0.86
CA LYS A 190 19.02 -15.86 1.74
C LYS A 190 18.91 -15.49 3.22
N LEU A 191 19.36 -14.29 3.59
CA LEU A 191 19.28 -13.81 4.96
C LEU A 191 17.83 -13.60 5.41
N GLU A 192 17.01 -13.01 4.55
CA GLU A 192 15.57 -12.82 4.78
C GLU A 192 14.86 -14.17 4.96
N VAL A 193 15.14 -15.16 4.10
CA VAL A 193 14.59 -16.53 4.21
C VAL A 193 15.01 -17.20 5.50
N LEU A 194 16.29 -17.10 5.89
CA LEU A 194 16.77 -17.65 7.15
C LEU A 194 16.00 -17.05 8.34
N ILE A 195 15.83 -15.74 8.36
CA ILE A 195 15.09 -15.04 9.42
C ILE A 195 13.62 -15.46 9.40
N GLY A 196 12.98 -15.50 8.22
CA GLY A 196 11.60 -15.94 8.06
C GLY A 196 11.36 -17.35 8.60
N GLN A 197 12.28 -18.29 8.31
CA GLN A 197 12.23 -19.64 8.86
C GLN A 197 12.30 -19.64 10.39
N ARG A 198 13.19 -18.83 10.98
CA ARG A 198 13.31 -18.71 12.44
C ARG A 198 12.09 -18.04 13.08
N LEU A 199 11.41 -17.17 12.35
CA LEU A 199 10.17 -16.52 12.77
C LEU A 199 8.90 -17.36 12.53
N GLY A 200 9.03 -18.57 11.95
CA GLY A 200 7.90 -19.43 11.63
C GLY A 200 7.00 -18.89 10.51
N MET A 201 7.55 -18.08 9.60
CA MET A 201 6.81 -17.49 8.49
C MET A 201 6.52 -18.53 7.40
N THR A 202 5.43 -18.32 6.67
CA THR A 202 5.15 -19.12 5.47
C THR A 202 6.05 -18.64 4.33
N ILE A 203 6.76 -19.54 3.66
CA ILE A 203 7.69 -19.20 2.57
C ILE A 203 7.20 -19.85 1.30
N VAL A 204 6.92 -19.04 0.28
CA VAL A 204 6.28 -19.47 -0.97
C VAL A 204 7.01 -18.88 -2.17
N ASN A 205 7.03 -19.63 -3.27
CA ASN A 205 7.52 -19.11 -4.55
C ASN A 205 6.43 -18.24 -5.21
N ALA A 206 6.81 -17.08 -5.74
CA ALA A 206 5.90 -16.13 -6.36
C ALA A 206 5.09 -16.74 -7.51
N GLN A 207 5.72 -17.54 -8.36
CA GLN A 207 5.05 -18.17 -9.50
C GLN A 207 3.94 -19.10 -9.03
N ASN A 208 4.23 -19.95 -8.05
CA ASN A 208 3.27 -20.92 -7.52
C ASN A 208 2.13 -20.23 -6.78
N LEU A 209 2.44 -19.20 -5.99
CA LEU A 209 1.44 -18.45 -5.24
C LEU A 209 0.43 -17.78 -6.18
N LEU A 210 0.92 -17.08 -7.21
CA LEU A 210 0.08 -16.37 -8.17
C LEU A 210 -0.75 -17.33 -9.03
N MET A 211 -0.16 -18.45 -9.48
CA MET A 211 -0.90 -19.48 -10.23
C MET A 211 -2.07 -20.05 -9.41
N ASN A 212 -1.87 -20.29 -8.12
CA ASN A 212 -2.93 -20.81 -7.25
C ASN A 212 -4.06 -19.79 -7.02
N MET A 213 -3.75 -18.50 -6.96
CA MET A 213 -4.74 -17.43 -6.76
C MET A 213 -5.57 -17.14 -8.02
N GLU A 214 -5.00 -17.34 -9.21
CA GLU A 214 -5.71 -17.16 -10.48
C GLU A 214 -6.64 -18.34 -10.84
N ALA A 215 -6.46 -19.49 -10.19
CA ALA A 215 -7.27 -20.68 -10.40
C ALA A 215 -8.60 -20.70 -9.60
N VAL A 216 -8.86 -19.66 -8.80
CA VAL A 216 -10.03 -19.49 -7.91
C VAL A 216 -10.94 -18.40 -8.46
#